data_AF-A0A3D0RSE4-F1
#
_entry.id   AF-A0A3D0RSE4-F1
#
_cell.length_a   1.000
_cell.length_b   1.000
_cell.length_c   1.000
_cell.angle_alpha   90.00
_cell.angle_beta   90.00
_cell.angle_gamma   90.00
#
_symmetry.space_group_name_H-M   'P 1'
#
loop_
_entity.id
_entity.type
_entity.pdbx_description
1 polymer ?
#
loop_
_entity_poly.entity_id
_entity_poly.type
_entity_poly.pdbx_seq_one_letter_code
_entity_poly.pdbx_strand_id
1 'polypeptide(L)'
;MKKRIQYIAFFLMISLFLASCATQTISQTSRVDFPQVQSVSLASTPNGKIYIALGAHHTISIASSTDGGKTFSEPILASSNVNAHVLPVERPVLAVHNENIVATAWLEQSADFTSATIWYTSSNDGGQTFSEPIQVATDSGFEIVMVQVVFNQDGNPLLTWLTDGTLRYTYSDTFGESFAQVQTIEGGACECCQPSLIAMGEQVWMAYRGLELHTDGNNIRDILVAISNDGGKTYQSTTRVSDAHWYLNACPIAGPSFASFEDTLYITWMDGREAEANTKFTGSVWFSSSTDLGKSFSPNVKINPNPEIHQTMPFMAIDTNGDIHLVWETHSSDAQNIQYAYSNDNGNTFSKAQALVNSDNGTPRMPVLVTTPNNEFVLAWIDTSGAHVLSWME
;
A
#
# COMPACT_ATOMS: atom_id res chain seq x y z
N MET A 1 -9.49 0.91 -81.12
CA MET A 1 -9.54 -0.01 -79.96
C MET A 1 -8.23 0.13 -79.18
N LYS A 2 -8.31 0.26 -77.84
CA LYS A 2 -7.22 0.31 -76.83
C LYS A 2 -6.54 1.68 -76.58
N LYS A 3 -7.10 2.41 -75.61
CA LYS A 3 -6.42 3.45 -74.80
C LYS A 3 -5.41 2.76 -73.86
N ARG A 4 -4.18 3.27 -73.77
CA ARG A 4 -3.20 2.91 -72.73
C ARG A 4 -3.48 3.75 -71.48
N ILE A 5 -3.72 3.10 -70.35
CA ILE A 5 -3.78 3.70 -69.02
C ILE A 5 -2.40 3.47 -68.40
N GLN A 6 -1.71 4.54 -68.03
CA GLN A 6 -0.45 4.50 -67.27
C GLN A 6 -0.83 4.59 -65.78
N TYR A 7 -0.58 3.53 -65.03
CA TYR A 7 -0.75 3.52 -63.58
C TYR A 7 0.51 4.10 -62.93
N ILE A 8 0.34 5.17 -62.14
CA ILE A 8 1.34 5.70 -61.21
C ILE A 8 1.24 4.85 -59.93
N ALA A 9 2.29 4.13 -59.59
CA ALA A 9 2.38 3.39 -58.33
C ALA A 9 2.82 4.35 -57.21
N PHE A 10 1.96 4.55 -56.22
CA PHE A 10 2.27 5.25 -54.97
C PHE A 10 2.89 4.22 -54.01
N PHE A 11 4.18 4.35 -53.70
CA PHE A 11 4.82 3.56 -52.64
C PHE A 11 4.53 4.24 -51.30
N LEU A 12 3.69 3.62 -50.48
CA LEU A 12 3.49 4.01 -49.09
C LEU A 12 4.67 3.44 -48.27
N MET A 13 5.59 4.28 -47.81
CA MET A 13 6.58 3.89 -46.81
C MET A 13 5.86 3.78 -45.47
N ILE A 14 5.58 2.54 -45.04
CA ILE A 14 5.18 2.24 -43.66
C ILE A 14 6.48 2.20 -42.84
N SER A 15 6.74 3.28 -42.10
CA SER A 15 7.78 3.30 -41.07
C SER A 15 7.31 2.47 -39.88
N LEU A 16 7.79 1.23 -39.77
CA LEU A 16 7.72 0.46 -38.52
C LEU A 16 8.58 1.17 -37.47
N PHE A 17 7.94 1.82 -36.50
CA PHE A 17 8.60 2.13 -35.22
C PHE A 17 8.73 0.81 -34.46
N LEU A 18 9.91 0.21 -34.52
CA LEU A 18 10.30 -0.83 -33.57
C LEU A 18 10.51 -0.14 -32.22
N ALA A 19 9.51 -0.24 -31.34
CA ALA A 19 9.70 0.07 -29.92
C ALA A 19 10.76 -0.91 -29.39
N SER A 20 11.97 -0.41 -29.18
CA SER A 20 13.03 -1.11 -28.48
C SER A 20 12.55 -1.34 -27.05
N CYS A 21 12.11 -2.56 -26.74
CA CYS A 21 11.86 -2.99 -25.38
C CYS A 21 13.23 -3.16 -24.69
N ALA A 22 13.79 -2.06 -24.21
CA ALA A 22 15.00 -2.10 -23.40
C ALA A 22 14.62 -2.70 -22.04
N THR A 23 15.15 -3.88 -21.72
CA THR A 23 15.14 -4.40 -20.35
C THR A 23 16.01 -3.48 -19.50
N GLN A 24 15.37 -2.56 -18.78
CA GLN A 24 16.04 -1.71 -17.81
C GLN A 24 16.56 -2.62 -16.70
N THR A 25 17.88 -2.62 -16.50
CA THR A 25 18.51 -3.33 -15.38
C THR A 25 18.59 -2.33 -14.25
N ILE A 26 17.81 -2.52 -13.18
CA ILE A 26 17.90 -1.70 -11.98
C ILE A 26 19.27 -1.95 -11.36
N SER A 27 20.24 -1.06 -11.60
CA SER A 27 21.52 -1.10 -10.93
C SER A 27 21.33 -0.64 -9.50
N GLN A 28 21.45 -1.53 -8.52
CA GLN A 28 21.34 -1.19 -7.10
C GLN A 28 22.32 -0.05 -6.77
N THR A 29 21.83 1.11 -6.27
CA THR A 29 22.70 2.28 -6.02
C THR A 29 23.07 2.48 -4.55
N SER A 30 22.28 1.97 -3.60
CA SER A 30 22.62 1.97 -2.17
C SER A 30 21.72 1.03 -1.37
N ARG A 31 22.28 0.45 -0.30
CA ARG A 31 21.56 -0.37 0.69
C ARG A 31 21.80 0.17 2.11
N VAL A 32 20.73 0.31 2.88
CA VAL A 32 20.76 0.67 4.31
C VAL A 32 20.06 -0.43 5.10
N ASP A 33 20.64 -0.85 6.23
CA ASP A 33 20.12 -1.93 7.06
C ASP A 33 19.80 -1.43 8.47
N PHE A 34 18.64 -1.85 9.00
CA PHE A 34 18.20 -1.59 10.37
C PHE A 34 18.03 -2.92 11.11
N PRO A 35 19.08 -3.41 11.81
CA PRO A 35 19.03 -4.68 12.51
C PRO A 35 17.92 -4.74 13.56
N GLN A 36 17.34 -5.93 13.77
CA GLN A 36 16.29 -6.19 14.77
C GLN A 36 14.95 -5.47 14.54
N VAL A 37 14.81 -4.68 13.48
CA VAL A 37 13.53 -4.10 13.09
C VAL A 37 12.63 -5.18 12.52
N GLN A 38 11.40 -5.26 13.04
CA GLN A 38 10.45 -6.32 12.75
C GLN A 38 9.32 -5.87 11.82
N SER A 39 9.14 -4.56 11.66
CA SER A 39 8.14 -3.96 10.77
C SER A 39 8.59 -2.56 10.35
N VAL A 40 8.20 -2.14 9.15
CA VAL A 40 8.57 -0.84 8.59
C VAL A 40 7.46 -0.22 7.78
N SER A 41 7.41 1.10 7.68
CA SER A 41 6.63 1.81 6.65
C SER A 41 7.43 2.99 6.12
N LEU A 42 7.07 3.47 4.94
CA LEU A 42 7.71 4.62 4.30
C LEU A 42 6.64 5.65 3.91
N ALA A 43 7.06 6.90 3.90
CA ALA A 43 6.31 8.01 3.31
C ALA A 43 7.30 9.03 2.73
N SER A 44 6.92 9.72 1.66
CA SER A 44 7.72 10.80 1.07
C SER A 44 6.94 12.10 1.06
N THR A 45 7.62 13.22 1.32
CA THR A 45 7.04 14.55 1.26
C THR A 45 7.05 15.09 -0.17
N PRO A 46 6.25 16.14 -0.47
CA PRO A 46 6.25 16.78 -1.79
C PRO A 46 7.60 17.36 -2.25
N ASN A 47 8.59 17.57 -1.36
CA ASN A 47 9.94 17.97 -1.76
C ASN A 47 10.95 16.80 -1.90
N GLY A 48 10.51 15.56 -1.64
CA GLY A 48 11.34 14.37 -1.76
C GLY A 48 12.06 13.94 -0.48
N LYS A 49 11.78 14.54 0.68
CA LYS A 49 12.23 13.98 1.96
C LYS A 49 11.48 12.67 2.22
N ILE A 50 12.22 11.62 2.60
CA ILE A 50 11.66 10.31 2.89
C ILE A 50 11.69 10.10 4.41
N TYR A 51 10.62 9.52 4.95
CA TYR A 51 10.56 9.04 6.32
C TYR A 51 10.41 7.52 6.33
N ILE A 52 11.03 6.88 7.33
CA ILE A 52 10.85 5.46 7.63
C ILE A 52 10.40 5.31 9.08
N ALA A 53 9.31 4.59 9.30
CA ALA A 53 8.93 4.12 10.62
C ALA A 53 9.55 2.73 10.86
N LEU A 54 10.12 2.53 12.05
CA LEU A 54 10.84 1.33 12.45
C LEU A 54 10.20 0.78 13.72
N GLY A 55 9.54 -0.38 13.61
CA GLY A 55 8.99 -1.11 14.75
C GLY A 55 9.98 -2.14 15.27
N ALA A 56 10.39 -2.03 16.53
CA ALA A 56 11.27 -3.00 17.19
C ALA A 56 11.04 -3.05 18.71
N HIS A 57 11.05 -4.25 19.31
CA HIS A 57 11.03 -4.46 20.77
C HIS A 57 9.97 -3.63 21.52
N HIS A 58 8.75 -3.57 20.98
CA HIS A 58 7.61 -2.78 21.48
C HIS A 58 7.74 -1.25 21.37
N THR A 59 8.59 -0.76 20.47
CA THR A 59 8.77 0.69 20.25
C THR A 59 8.63 1.03 18.77
N ILE A 60 8.19 2.25 18.50
CA ILE A 60 8.18 2.85 17.17
C ILE A 60 9.18 4.00 17.16
N SER A 61 10.17 3.93 16.26
CA SER A 61 11.11 5.02 16.00
C SER A 61 11.01 5.49 14.56
N ILE A 62 11.23 6.78 14.30
CA ILE A 62 11.18 7.38 12.97
C ILE A 62 12.57 7.88 12.59
N ALA A 63 13.01 7.56 11.38
CA ALA A 63 14.19 8.17 10.76
C ALA A 63 13.81 8.85 9.44
N SER A 64 14.66 9.74 8.96
CA SER A 64 14.42 10.44 7.69
C SER A 64 15.65 10.48 6.80
N SER A 65 15.42 10.58 5.49
CA SER A 65 16.43 10.71 4.45
C SER A 65 16.17 11.94 3.60
N THR A 66 17.25 12.63 3.22
CA THR A 66 17.22 13.82 2.35
C THR A 66 18.04 13.63 1.07
N ASP A 67 18.51 12.40 0.82
CA ASP A 67 19.41 12.03 -0.26
C ASP A 67 18.88 10.87 -1.13
N GLY A 68 17.55 10.69 -1.15
CA GLY A 68 16.90 9.63 -1.93
C GLY A 68 17.01 8.26 -1.28
N GLY A 69 16.99 8.17 0.06
CA GLY A 69 17.07 6.92 0.79
C GLY A 69 18.47 6.29 0.83
N LYS A 70 19.52 7.03 0.43
CA LYS A 70 20.91 6.54 0.44
C LYS A 70 21.47 6.49 1.85
N THR A 71 21.09 7.45 2.68
CA THR A 71 21.36 7.49 4.12
C THR A 71 20.12 7.92 4.89
N PHE A 72 20.07 7.55 6.18
CA PHE A 72 19.01 7.94 7.09
C PHE A 72 19.60 8.58 8.35
N SER A 73 18.84 9.50 8.96
CA SER A 73 19.15 10.05 10.28
C SER A 73 19.16 8.96 11.35
N GLU A 74 19.75 9.26 12.51
CA GLU A 74 19.52 8.44 13.70
C GLU A 74 18.02 8.36 14.00
N PRO A 75 17.48 7.17 14.34
CA PRO A 75 16.06 7.02 14.67
C PRO A 75 15.67 7.79 15.93
N ILE A 76 14.55 8.50 15.85
CA ILE A 76 13.94 9.24 16.96
C ILE A 76 12.77 8.42 17.49
N LEU A 77 12.77 8.13 18.80
CA LEU A 77 11.71 7.36 19.46
C LEU A 77 10.39 8.16 19.47
N ALA A 78 9.40 7.70 18.70
CA ALA A 78 8.09 8.35 18.57
C ALA A 78 7.06 7.77 19.56
N SER A 79 7.19 6.50 19.95
CA SER A 79 6.27 5.87 20.90
C SER A 79 6.45 6.33 22.35
N SER A 80 7.45 7.16 22.65
CA SER A 80 7.76 7.64 24.00
C SER A 80 7.83 6.46 25.00
N ASN A 81 7.03 6.51 26.07
CA ASN A 81 6.90 5.46 27.09
C ASN A 81 5.71 4.50 26.85
N VAL A 82 5.02 4.60 25.72
CA VAL A 82 3.87 3.75 25.37
C VAL A 82 4.35 2.54 24.58
N ASN A 83 3.86 1.36 24.94
CA ASN A 83 4.20 0.13 24.23
C ASN A 83 3.52 0.08 22.86
N ALA A 84 4.24 -0.43 21.87
CA ALA A 84 3.71 -0.75 20.56
C ALA A 84 3.61 -2.26 20.36
N HIS A 85 2.49 -2.70 19.80
CA HIS A 85 2.33 -4.02 19.24
C HIS A 85 3.01 -4.03 17.86
N VAL A 86 4.12 -4.75 17.77
CA VAL A 86 4.97 -4.76 16.57
C VAL A 86 4.95 -6.15 15.97
N LEU A 87 4.37 -6.30 14.79
CA LEU A 87 4.44 -7.52 13.99
C LEU A 87 4.79 -7.17 12.55
N PRO A 88 5.42 -8.09 11.78
CA PRO A 88 5.64 -7.93 10.35
C PRO A 88 4.44 -7.43 9.55
N VAL A 89 3.25 -7.95 9.87
CA VAL A 89 1.99 -7.64 9.20
C VAL A 89 1.27 -6.44 9.84
N GLU A 90 1.51 -6.17 11.13
CA GLU A 90 0.99 -5.01 11.86
C GLU A 90 2.04 -3.90 11.85
N ARG A 91 2.11 -3.18 10.72
CA ARG A 91 3.16 -2.19 10.49
C ARG A 91 2.80 -0.89 11.20
N PRO A 92 3.74 -0.19 11.86
CA PRO A 92 3.50 1.19 12.25
C PRO A 92 3.20 1.99 11.00
N VAL A 93 2.10 2.72 10.99
CA VAL A 93 1.75 3.57 9.85
C VAL A 93 2.48 4.89 9.95
N LEU A 94 2.82 5.47 8.80
CA LEU A 94 3.49 6.76 8.67
C LEU A 94 2.70 7.59 7.66
N ALA A 95 2.32 8.81 8.05
CA ALA A 95 1.69 9.77 7.15
C ALA A 95 2.44 11.09 7.20
N VAL A 96 2.48 11.76 6.05
CA VAL A 96 3.04 13.10 5.90
C VAL A 96 1.98 13.98 5.27
N HIS A 97 1.78 15.18 5.81
CA HIS A 97 0.89 16.17 5.21
C HIS A 97 1.69 17.22 4.43
N ASN A 98 2.82 17.64 4.99
CA ASN A 98 3.78 18.56 4.38
C ASN A 98 5.17 18.32 5.00
N GLU A 99 6.12 19.21 4.72
CA GLU A 99 7.51 19.10 5.20
C GLU A 99 7.68 19.12 6.74
N ASN A 100 6.68 19.65 7.45
CA ASN A 100 6.73 19.81 8.90
C ASN A 100 5.88 18.78 9.63
N ILE A 101 4.77 18.34 9.03
CA ILE A 101 3.78 17.50 9.69
C ILE A 101 3.96 16.04 9.28
N VAL A 102 4.41 15.24 10.26
CA VAL A 102 4.63 13.79 10.14
C VAL A 102 3.91 13.11 11.29
N ALA A 103 3.14 12.08 11.04
CA ALA A 103 2.47 11.32 12.09
C ALA A 103 2.71 9.83 11.96
N THR A 104 2.67 9.16 13.12
CA THR A 104 2.62 7.70 13.20
C THR A 104 1.56 7.27 14.20
N ALA A 105 0.97 6.10 13.94
CA ALA A 105 -0.03 5.48 14.79
C ALA A 105 0.26 3.99 14.92
N TRP A 106 -0.13 3.41 16.06
CA TRP A 106 0.10 2.01 16.38
C TRP A 106 -0.93 1.50 17.39
N LEU A 107 -0.91 0.18 17.59
CA LEU A 107 -1.74 -0.50 18.60
C LEU A 107 -0.92 -0.82 19.85
N GLU A 108 -1.57 -0.78 21.00
CA GLU A 108 -1.13 -1.42 22.22
C GLU A 108 -2.15 -2.50 22.60
N GLN A 109 -1.76 -3.77 22.48
CA GLN A 109 -2.63 -4.90 22.78
C GLN A 109 -2.72 -5.14 24.29
N SER A 110 -3.93 -5.39 24.80
CA SER A 110 -4.14 -5.81 26.18
C SER A 110 -3.50 -7.18 26.46
N ALA A 111 -3.07 -7.40 27.71
CA ALA A 111 -2.38 -8.63 28.09
C ALA A 111 -3.21 -9.92 27.91
N ASP A 112 -4.53 -9.79 27.93
CA ASP A 112 -5.49 -10.88 27.72
C ASP A 112 -6.01 -10.97 26.28
N PHE A 113 -5.54 -10.11 25.38
CA PHE A 113 -5.93 -10.05 23.96
C PHE A 113 -7.43 -9.81 23.72
N THR A 114 -8.13 -9.15 24.65
CA THR A 114 -9.57 -8.84 24.52
C THR A 114 -9.85 -7.36 24.18
N SER A 115 -8.82 -6.53 24.16
CA SER A 115 -8.91 -5.12 23.78
C SER A 115 -7.57 -4.61 23.27
N ALA A 116 -7.60 -3.50 22.52
CA ALA A 116 -6.40 -2.79 22.12
C ALA A 116 -6.64 -1.28 22.18
N THR A 117 -5.60 -0.55 22.53
CA THR A 117 -5.59 0.91 22.50
C THR A 117 -4.92 1.38 21.22
N ILE A 118 -5.57 2.29 20.50
CA ILE A 118 -5.04 2.93 19.31
C ILE A 118 -4.34 4.21 19.76
N TRP A 119 -3.05 4.33 19.45
CA TRP A 119 -2.21 5.46 19.79
C TRP A 119 -1.82 6.25 18.55
N TYR A 120 -1.70 7.57 18.72
CA TYR A 120 -1.28 8.51 17.69
C TYR A 120 -0.25 9.48 18.27
N THR A 121 0.78 9.80 17.48
CA THR A 121 1.67 10.93 17.74
C THR A 121 2.01 11.64 16.45
N SER A 122 2.39 12.91 16.57
CA SER A 122 2.82 13.71 15.42
C SER A 122 4.00 14.60 15.75
N SER A 123 4.72 14.94 14.70
CA SER A 123 5.73 15.96 14.66
C SER A 123 5.20 17.15 13.87
N ASN A 124 5.51 18.36 14.34
CA ASN A 124 5.22 19.63 13.65
C ASN A 124 6.52 20.36 13.24
N ASP A 125 7.67 19.70 13.36
CA ASP A 125 9.00 20.25 13.07
C ASP A 125 9.79 19.38 12.08
N GLY A 126 9.07 18.61 11.26
CA GLY A 126 9.65 17.78 10.21
C GLY A 126 10.31 16.51 10.74
N GLY A 127 9.79 15.95 11.82
CA GLY A 127 10.25 14.72 12.45
C GLY A 127 11.48 14.90 13.36
N GLN A 128 11.79 16.13 13.80
CA GLN A 128 12.89 16.37 14.75
C GLN A 128 12.47 16.03 16.18
N THR A 129 11.20 16.31 16.53
CA THR A 129 10.57 15.91 17.78
C THR A 129 9.15 15.41 17.54
N PHE A 130 8.65 14.54 18.42
CA PHE A 130 7.28 14.04 18.42
C PHE A 130 6.58 14.46 19.71
N SER A 131 5.28 14.74 19.63
CA SER A 131 4.45 14.99 20.80
C SER A 131 4.35 13.75 21.68
N GLU A 132 3.91 13.92 22.93
CA GLU A 132 3.50 12.75 23.72
C GLU A 132 2.38 12.00 23.00
N PRO A 133 2.38 10.65 23.02
CA PRO A 133 1.34 9.86 22.38
C PRO A 133 -0.04 10.15 23.00
N ILE A 134 -1.03 10.32 22.13
CA ILE A 134 -2.43 10.53 22.50
C ILE A 134 -3.19 9.23 22.23
N GLN A 135 -4.01 8.83 23.20
CA GLN A 135 -4.94 7.72 23.05
C GLN A 135 -6.09 8.17 22.15
N VAL A 136 -6.18 7.59 20.96
CA VAL A 136 -7.22 7.86 19.97
C VAL A 136 -8.52 7.16 20.36
N ALA A 137 -8.41 5.88 20.69
CA ALA A 137 -9.52 5.03 21.08
C ALA A 137 -9.03 3.80 21.84
N THR A 138 -9.95 3.14 22.55
CA THR A 138 -9.78 1.75 22.96
C THR A 138 -10.95 0.98 22.37
N ASP A 139 -10.64 -0.09 21.64
CA ASP A 139 -11.63 -1.00 21.10
C ASP A 139 -11.58 -2.33 21.86
N SER A 140 -12.68 -3.06 21.84
CA SER A 140 -12.80 -4.38 22.48
C SER A 140 -13.21 -5.40 21.44
N GLY A 141 -12.56 -6.56 21.46
CA GLY A 141 -12.67 -7.58 20.43
C GLY A 141 -11.52 -8.57 20.52
N PHE A 142 -11.59 -9.62 19.71
CA PHE A 142 -10.55 -10.66 19.67
C PHE A 142 -9.49 -10.36 18.60
N GLU A 143 -9.86 -9.67 17.53
CA GLU A 143 -8.96 -9.26 16.45
C GLU A 143 -9.07 -7.75 16.24
N ILE A 144 -8.12 -7.00 16.82
CA ILE A 144 -7.99 -5.54 16.65
C ILE A 144 -6.62 -5.27 16.04
N VAL A 145 -6.59 -4.85 14.78
CA VAL A 145 -5.37 -4.83 13.95
C VAL A 145 -5.45 -3.76 12.86
N MET A 146 -4.33 -3.57 12.18
CA MET A 146 -4.12 -2.85 10.94
C MET A 146 -4.45 -1.36 11.01
N VAL A 147 -3.90 -0.66 11.99
CA VAL A 147 -4.07 0.79 12.11
C VAL A 147 -3.45 1.49 10.91
N GLN A 148 -4.19 2.43 10.32
CA GLN A 148 -3.72 3.31 9.27
C GLN A 148 -4.07 4.77 9.61
N VAL A 149 -3.31 5.71 9.04
CA VAL A 149 -3.52 7.15 9.19
C VAL A 149 -3.27 7.85 7.86
N VAL A 150 -4.07 8.87 7.57
CA VAL A 150 -3.87 9.81 6.47
C VAL A 150 -4.24 11.21 6.97
N PHE A 151 -3.75 12.25 6.29
CA PHE A 151 -4.19 13.62 6.53
C PHE A 151 -5.13 14.08 5.42
N ASN A 152 -6.20 14.78 5.78
CA ASN A 152 -6.99 15.51 4.79
C ASN A 152 -6.24 16.78 4.33
N GLN A 153 -6.84 17.53 3.40
CA GLN A 153 -6.22 18.75 2.85
C GLN A 153 -5.91 19.84 3.90
N ASP A 154 -6.59 19.84 5.04
CA ASP A 154 -6.39 20.82 6.10
C ASP A 154 -5.29 20.38 7.08
N GLY A 155 -4.73 19.18 6.91
CA GLY A 155 -3.74 18.61 7.83
C GLY A 155 -4.36 17.97 9.06
N ASN A 156 -5.66 17.68 9.03
CA ASN A 156 -6.32 16.92 10.09
C ASN A 156 -6.14 15.40 9.86
N PRO A 157 -5.68 14.64 10.88
CA PRO A 157 -5.52 13.20 10.76
C PRO A 157 -6.86 12.46 10.79
N LEU A 158 -6.97 11.45 9.93
CA LEU A 158 -7.99 10.42 9.94
C LEU A 158 -7.32 9.08 10.20
N LEU A 159 -7.86 8.29 11.11
CA LEU A 159 -7.39 6.94 11.41
C LEU A 159 -8.46 5.90 11.09
N THR A 160 -8.00 4.72 10.68
CA THR A 160 -8.84 3.52 10.53
C THR A 160 -8.11 2.28 11.02
N TRP A 161 -8.87 1.27 11.45
CA TRP A 161 -8.38 -0.04 11.88
C TRP A 161 -9.48 -1.07 11.72
N LEU A 162 -9.12 -2.34 11.92
CA LEU A 162 -10.05 -3.46 11.92
C LEU A 162 -10.36 -3.91 13.34
N THR A 163 -11.63 -4.24 13.59
CA THR A 163 -12.08 -4.88 14.83
C THR A 163 -13.09 -5.97 14.50
N ASP A 164 -12.77 -7.24 14.75
CA ASP A 164 -13.66 -8.41 14.60
C ASP A 164 -14.44 -8.41 13.27
N GLY A 165 -13.74 -8.14 12.17
CA GLY A 165 -14.33 -8.13 10.83
C GLY A 165 -15.17 -6.89 10.51
N THR A 166 -14.90 -5.78 11.21
CA THR A 166 -15.47 -4.46 10.91
C THR A 166 -14.36 -3.46 10.65
N LEU A 167 -14.61 -2.52 9.72
CA LEU A 167 -13.70 -1.40 9.47
C LEU A 167 -14.14 -0.20 10.31
N ARG A 168 -13.27 0.23 11.21
CA ARG A 168 -13.51 1.29 12.19
C ARG A 168 -12.77 2.54 11.75
N TYR A 169 -13.30 3.72 12.03
CA TYR A 169 -12.60 4.97 11.73
C TYR A 169 -12.92 6.08 12.73
N THR A 170 -12.02 7.03 12.82
CA THR A 170 -12.24 8.31 13.49
C THR A 170 -11.39 9.39 12.83
N TYR A 171 -11.77 10.64 13.00
CA TYR A 171 -11.09 11.81 12.47
C TYR A 171 -10.83 12.83 13.57
N SER A 172 -9.86 13.70 13.34
CA SER A 172 -9.65 14.91 14.14
C SER A 172 -10.18 16.14 13.39
N ASP A 173 -10.70 17.12 14.13
CA ASP A 173 -10.91 18.50 13.65
C ASP A 173 -10.00 19.48 14.42
N THR A 174 -9.03 18.95 15.17
CA THR A 174 -8.13 19.71 16.06
C THR A 174 -6.68 19.32 15.81
N PHE A 175 -6.30 19.06 14.56
CA PHE A 175 -4.93 18.74 14.13
C PHE A 175 -4.28 17.60 14.93
N GLY A 176 -5.08 16.61 15.35
CA GLY A 176 -4.62 15.45 16.12
C GLY A 176 -4.56 15.65 17.63
N GLU A 177 -4.97 16.81 18.18
CA GLU A 177 -5.08 17.00 19.64
C GLU A 177 -6.20 16.16 20.28
N SER A 178 -7.24 15.85 19.52
CA SER A 178 -8.39 15.06 19.94
C SER A 178 -9.06 14.40 18.73
N PHE A 179 -9.82 13.33 18.98
CA PHE A 179 -10.49 12.55 17.94
C PHE A 179 -11.99 12.44 18.21
N ALA A 180 -12.77 12.38 17.13
CA ALA A 180 -14.20 12.16 17.18
C ALA A 180 -14.53 10.76 17.75
N GLN A 181 -15.81 10.54 18.04
CA GLN A 181 -16.28 9.21 18.41
C GLN A 181 -16.02 8.22 17.26
N VAL A 182 -15.54 7.02 17.60
CA VAL A 182 -15.30 5.95 16.63
C VAL A 182 -16.58 5.57 15.89
N GLN A 183 -16.50 5.55 14.58
CA GLN A 183 -17.53 5.13 13.64
C GLN A 183 -17.15 3.81 12.96
N THR A 184 -18.12 3.18 12.31
CA THR A 184 -17.94 1.93 11.58
C THR A 184 -18.37 2.11 10.13
N ILE A 185 -17.61 1.54 9.19
CA ILE A 185 -18.04 1.35 7.80
C ILE A 185 -18.88 0.08 7.73
N GLU A 186 -20.12 0.21 7.29
CA GLU A 186 -21.05 -0.90 7.11
C GLU A 186 -20.59 -1.87 6.00
N GLY A 187 -21.02 -3.13 6.08
CA GLY A 187 -20.78 -4.13 5.03
C GLY A 187 -19.65 -5.13 5.29
N GLY A 188 -19.04 -5.09 6.49
CA GLY A 188 -18.06 -6.08 6.93
C GLY A 188 -16.70 -5.95 6.25
N ALA A 189 -15.65 -6.35 6.95
CA ALA A 189 -14.27 -6.31 6.50
C ALA A 189 -13.56 -7.63 6.81
N CYS A 190 -12.57 -7.98 6.01
CA CYS A 190 -11.62 -9.03 6.36
C CYS A 190 -10.91 -8.65 7.65
N GLU A 191 -10.90 -9.57 8.63
CA GLU A 191 -10.41 -9.27 9.98
C GLU A 191 -8.91 -8.98 10.07
N CYS A 192 -8.13 -9.42 9.07
CA CYS A 192 -6.67 -9.44 9.11
C CYS A 192 -6.00 -8.73 7.91
N CYS A 193 -6.77 -8.00 7.09
CA CYS A 193 -6.31 -7.46 5.81
C CYS A 193 -6.13 -5.95 5.85
N GLN A 194 -4.88 -5.46 5.89
CA GLN A 194 -4.57 -4.03 6.05
C GLN A 194 -5.35 -3.13 5.07
N PRO A 195 -6.16 -2.16 5.54
CA PRO A 195 -6.78 -1.19 4.67
C PRO A 195 -5.73 -0.21 4.11
N SER A 196 -6.09 0.52 3.05
CA SER A 196 -5.25 1.55 2.44
C SER A 196 -6.06 2.82 2.24
N LEU A 197 -5.47 3.97 2.54
CA LEU A 197 -6.13 5.27 2.50
C LEU A 197 -5.38 6.24 1.62
N ILE A 198 -6.14 7.09 0.94
CA ILE A 198 -5.63 8.26 0.21
C ILE A 198 -6.52 9.46 0.48
N ALA A 199 -5.95 10.64 0.43
CA ALA A 199 -6.68 11.90 0.51
C ALA A 199 -6.46 12.70 -0.77
N MET A 200 -7.55 13.22 -1.33
CA MET A 200 -7.61 14.00 -2.57
C MET A 200 -8.47 15.24 -2.31
N GLY A 201 -7.85 16.32 -1.82
CA GLY A 201 -8.59 17.49 -1.35
C GLY A 201 -9.46 17.16 -0.13
N GLU A 202 -10.76 17.47 -0.21
CA GLU A 202 -11.76 17.09 0.79
C GLU A 202 -12.19 15.62 0.72
N GLN A 203 -11.83 14.91 -0.36
CA GLN A 203 -12.17 13.51 -0.51
C GLN A 203 -11.17 12.65 0.25
N VAL A 204 -11.69 11.74 1.08
CA VAL A 204 -10.85 10.74 1.73
C VAL A 204 -11.38 9.36 1.37
N TRP A 205 -10.50 8.54 0.82
CA TRP A 205 -10.85 7.24 0.29
C TRP A 205 -10.25 6.13 1.13
N MET A 206 -10.98 5.04 1.26
CA MET A 206 -10.54 3.81 1.94
C MET A 206 -10.72 2.63 1.00
N ALA A 207 -9.64 1.96 0.62
CA ALA A 207 -9.67 0.65 0.01
C ALA A 207 -9.45 -0.42 1.07
N TYR A 208 -10.29 -1.45 1.08
CA TYR A 208 -10.19 -2.54 2.04
C TYR A 208 -10.71 -3.84 1.44
N ARG A 209 -10.35 -4.97 2.05
CA ARG A 209 -10.95 -6.25 1.71
C ARG A 209 -12.24 -6.42 2.50
N GLY A 210 -13.37 -6.54 1.82
CA GLY A 210 -14.67 -6.80 2.42
C GLY A 210 -14.79 -8.23 2.97
N LEU A 211 -15.81 -8.45 3.79
CA LEU A 211 -16.25 -9.78 4.22
C LEU A 211 -17.77 -9.88 4.10
N GLU A 212 -18.22 -10.45 3.00
CA GLU A 212 -19.64 -10.75 2.78
C GLU A 212 -19.91 -12.19 3.19
N LEU A 213 -20.73 -12.37 4.22
CA LEU A 213 -21.05 -13.68 4.78
C LEU A 213 -22.17 -14.35 3.98
N HIS A 214 -21.94 -15.58 3.53
CA HIS A 214 -22.95 -16.40 2.85
C HIS A 214 -23.36 -17.59 3.71
N THR A 215 -24.64 -17.97 3.65
CA THR A 215 -25.21 -19.05 4.47
C THR A 215 -24.68 -20.43 4.13
N ASP A 216 -24.12 -20.61 2.93
CA ASP A 216 -23.48 -21.86 2.48
C ASP A 216 -21.99 -21.94 2.89
N GLY A 217 -21.48 -20.92 3.58
CA GLY A 217 -20.08 -20.81 3.99
C GLY A 217 -19.15 -20.32 2.88
N ASN A 218 -19.66 -19.93 1.71
CA ASN A 218 -18.86 -19.36 0.62
C ASN A 218 -18.74 -17.85 0.78
N ASN A 219 -18.02 -17.42 1.83
CA ASN A 219 -17.84 -16.00 2.10
C ASN A 219 -17.02 -15.32 1.00
N ILE A 220 -17.43 -14.13 0.60
CA ILE A 220 -16.75 -13.36 -0.44
C ILE A 220 -15.80 -12.36 0.24
N ARG A 221 -14.54 -12.35 -0.21
CA ARG A 221 -13.48 -11.47 0.30
C ARG A 221 -12.90 -10.59 -0.79
N ASP A 222 -13.78 -9.85 -1.46
CA ASP A 222 -13.47 -8.91 -2.55
C ASP A 222 -12.92 -7.58 -2.03
N ILE A 223 -12.31 -6.79 -2.93
CA ILE A 223 -11.86 -5.44 -2.63
C ILE A 223 -13.00 -4.45 -2.82
N LEU A 224 -13.20 -3.62 -1.80
CA LEU A 224 -14.18 -2.56 -1.73
C LEU A 224 -13.49 -1.21 -1.55
N VAL A 225 -14.13 -0.16 -2.04
CA VAL A 225 -13.71 1.23 -1.84
C VAL A 225 -14.85 2.02 -1.22
N ALA A 226 -14.56 2.76 -0.16
CA ALA A 226 -15.45 3.74 0.44
C ALA A 226 -14.89 5.15 0.22
N ILE A 227 -15.79 6.12 0.02
CA ILE A 227 -15.44 7.53 -0.16
C ILE A 227 -16.14 8.40 0.88
N SER A 228 -15.37 9.31 1.48
CA SER A 228 -15.87 10.49 2.17
C SER A 228 -15.70 11.72 1.28
N ASN A 229 -16.69 12.61 1.26
CA ASN A 229 -16.64 13.90 0.56
C ASN A 229 -16.67 15.08 1.55
N ASP A 230 -16.45 14.83 2.84
CA ASP A 230 -16.55 15.81 3.92
C ASP A 230 -15.33 15.78 4.84
N GLY A 231 -14.15 15.47 4.28
CA GLY A 231 -12.88 15.45 5.00
C GLY A 231 -12.70 14.24 5.93
N GLY A 232 -13.41 13.14 5.68
CA GLY A 232 -13.33 11.89 6.45
C GLY A 232 -14.39 11.72 7.54
N LYS A 233 -15.40 12.60 7.61
CA LYS A 233 -16.40 12.61 8.70
C LYS A 233 -17.52 11.62 8.48
N THR A 234 -17.93 11.43 7.23
CA THR A 234 -18.92 10.44 6.83
C THR A 234 -18.52 9.75 5.55
N TYR A 235 -18.90 8.47 5.42
CA TYR A 235 -18.59 7.64 4.26
C TYR A 235 -19.87 7.21 3.55
N GLN A 236 -19.81 7.21 2.21
CA GLN A 236 -20.88 6.73 1.34
C GLN A 236 -20.87 5.18 1.24
N SER A 237 -21.87 4.64 0.53
CA SER A 237 -21.89 3.22 0.17
C SER A 237 -20.62 2.83 -0.60
N THR A 238 -20.21 1.58 -0.44
CA THR A 238 -18.98 1.07 -1.03
C THR A 238 -19.15 0.66 -2.50
N THR A 239 -18.11 0.87 -3.29
CA THR A 239 -18.00 0.34 -4.66
C THR A 239 -17.10 -0.89 -4.66
N ARG A 240 -17.49 -1.94 -5.37
CA ARG A 240 -16.69 -3.16 -5.53
C ARG A 240 -15.68 -3.00 -6.67
N VAL A 241 -14.43 -3.38 -6.40
CA VAL A 241 -13.30 -3.29 -7.35
C VAL A 241 -13.01 -4.64 -8.00
N SER A 242 -12.99 -5.72 -7.19
CA SER A 242 -12.79 -7.08 -7.70
C SER A 242 -14.14 -7.71 -8.06
N ASP A 243 -14.28 -8.14 -9.31
CA ASP A 243 -15.52 -8.72 -9.86
C ASP A 243 -15.58 -10.26 -9.73
N ALA A 244 -14.54 -10.88 -9.17
CA ALA A 244 -14.38 -12.33 -9.12
C ALA A 244 -15.24 -13.07 -8.11
N HIS A 245 -15.80 -12.38 -7.10
CA HIS A 245 -16.45 -13.03 -5.96
C HIS A 245 -15.52 -14.08 -5.36
N TRP A 246 -14.31 -13.65 -4.97
CA TRP A 246 -13.30 -14.60 -4.52
C TRP A 246 -13.74 -15.28 -3.22
N TYR A 247 -14.09 -16.56 -3.35
CA TYR A 247 -14.52 -17.41 -2.25
C TYR A 247 -13.31 -17.93 -1.47
N LEU A 248 -13.19 -17.50 -0.21
CA LEU A 248 -12.08 -17.93 0.63
C LEU A 248 -12.52 -18.11 2.09
N ASN A 249 -12.37 -19.35 2.56
CA ASN A 249 -12.50 -19.73 3.98
C ASN A 249 -11.12 -19.83 4.66
N ALA A 250 -10.30 -18.80 4.47
CA ALA A 250 -8.99 -18.62 5.09
C ALA A 250 -8.66 -17.12 5.17
N CYS A 251 -7.70 -16.75 6.04
CA CYS A 251 -7.17 -15.39 6.13
C CYS A 251 -5.99 -15.24 5.15
N PRO A 252 -6.09 -14.38 4.13
CA PRO A 252 -4.99 -14.17 3.18
C PRO A 252 -3.90 -13.25 3.74
N ILE A 253 -4.19 -12.53 4.85
CA ILE A 253 -3.35 -11.49 5.47
C ILE A 253 -2.87 -10.45 4.44
N ALA A 254 -3.65 -10.19 3.39
CA ALA A 254 -3.23 -9.32 2.29
C ALA A 254 -4.33 -8.33 1.94
N GLY A 255 -4.10 -7.07 2.29
CA GLY A 255 -4.93 -5.94 1.92
C GLY A 255 -4.63 -5.39 0.53
N PRO A 256 -5.44 -4.45 0.02
CA PRO A 256 -5.12 -3.71 -1.18
C PRO A 256 -4.02 -2.65 -0.90
N SER A 257 -3.31 -2.25 -1.95
CA SER A 257 -2.57 -0.99 -1.99
C SER A 257 -3.30 -0.03 -2.93
N PHE A 258 -3.41 1.22 -2.50
CA PHE A 258 -4.23 2.25 -3.14
C PHE A 258 -3.43 3.54 -3.31
N ALA A 259 -3.46 4.10 -4.51
CA ALA A 259 -2.87 5.39 -4.82
C ALA A 259 -3.77 6.19 -5.78
N SER A 260 -3.47 7.47 -5.94
CA SER A 260 -4.09 8.33 -6.93
C SER A 260 -3.07 9.19 -7.64
N PHE A 261 -3.37 9.56 -8.88
CA PHE A 261 -2.66 10.59 -9.62
C PHE A 261 -3.68 11.42 -10.38
N GLU A 262 -3.66 12.74 -10.16
CA GLU A 262 -4.75 13.63 -10.57
C GLU A 262 -6.11 13.05 -10.09
N ASP A 263 -7.10 12.93 -10.97
CA ASP A 263 -8.42 12.37 -10.67
C ASP A 263 -8.52 10.85 -10.95
N THR A 264 -7.39 10.18 -11.17
CA THR A 264 -7.36 8.73 -11.42
C THR A 264 -7.00 7.95 -10.16
N LEU A 265 -7.80 6.93 -9.87
CA LEU A 265 -7.63 6.00 -8.76
C LEU A 265 -6.95 4.72 -9.25
N TYR A 266 -5.96 4.22 -8.50
CA TYR A 266 -5.20 3.02 -8.82
C TYR A 266 -5.18 2.04 -7.66
N ILE A 267 -5.61 0.80 -7.90
CA ILE A 267 -5.75 -0.21 -6.84
C ILE A 267 -5.09 -1.50 -7.29
N THR A 268 -4.24 -2.07 -6.42
CA THR A 268 -3.63 -3.38 -6.60
C THR A 268 -3.94 -4.26 -5.40
N TRP A 269 -4.14 -5.54 -5.62
CA TRP A 269 -4.42 -6.50 -4.56
C TRP A 269 -3.98 -7.89 -4.98
N MET A 270 -3.95 -8.82 -4.03
CA MET A 270 -3.88 -10.24 -4.36
C MET A 270 -5.25 -10.90 -4.20
N ASP A 271 -5.60 -11.80 -5.10
CA ASP A 271 -6.66 -12.79 -4.86
C ASP A 271 -6.33 -14.11 -5.56
N GLY A 272 -7.02 -15.17 -5.13
CA GLY A 272 -6.88 -16.52 -5.67
C GLY A 272 -8.06 -16.92 -6.57
N ARG A 273 -8.67 -15.97 -7.32
CA ARG A 273 -9.85 -16.27 -8.15
C ARG A 273 -9.63 -17.35 -9.21
N GLU A 274 -8.39 -17.53 -9.65
CA GLU A 274 -7.98 -18.54 -10.63
C GLU A 274 -7.36 -19.79 -9.98
N ALA A 275 -7.29 -19.82 -8.65
CA ALA A 275 -6.82 -20.98 -7.93
C ALA A 275 -7.90 -22.06 -7.87
N GLU A 276 -7.48 -23.33 -7.93
CA GLU A 276 -8.35 -24.43 -7.53
C GLU A 276 -8.82 -24.21 -6.08
N ALA A 277 -10.12 -24.37 -5.84
CA ALA A 277 -10.71 -24.11 -4.54
C ALA A 277 -9.99 -24.90 -3.43
N ASN A 278 -9.70 -24.25 -2.30
CA ASN A 278 -8.98 -24.81 -1.16
C ASN A 278 -7.51 -25.21 -1.43
N THR A 279 -6.90 -24.77 -2.53
CA THR A 279 -5.43 -24.84 -2.68
C THR A 279 -4.77 -23.69 -1.94
N LYS A 280 -3.81 -24.01 -1.06
CA LYS A 280 -3.05 -23.00 -0.33
C LYS A 280 -1.98 -22.41 -1.25
N PHE A 281 -1.72 -21.10 -1.12
CA PHE A 281 -0.60 -20.40 -1.77
C PHE A 281 -0.66 -20.33 -3.31
N THR A 282 -1.79 -19.91 -3.86
CA THR A 282 -2.00 -19.78 -5.33
C THR A 282 -2.60 -18.42 -5.72
N GLY A 283 -2.42 -17.41 -4.87
CA GLY A 283 -2.81 -16.02 -5.14
C GLY A 283 -2.01 -15.41 -6.30
N SER A 284 -2.66 -14.54 -7.08
CA SER A 284 -2.07 -13.69 -8.10
C SER A 284 -2.27 -12.22 -7.75
N VAL A 285 -1.34 -11.36 -8.20
CA VAL A 285 -1.49 -9.90 -8.08
C VAL A 285 -2.31 -9.38 -9.26
N TRP A 286 -3.31 -8.58 -8.91
CA TRP A 286 -4.27 -7.95 -9.79
C TRP A 286 -4.26 -6.45 -9.61
N PHE A 287 -4.66 -5.75 -10.67
CA PHE A 287 -4.75 -4.32 -10.71
C PHE A 287 -6.08 -3.86 -11.33
N SER A 288 -6.56 -2.71 -10.91
CA SER A 288 -7.63 -1.98 -11.58
C SER A 288 -7.48 -0.48 -11.35
N SER A 289 -8.08 0.30 -12.24
CA SER A 289 -8.06 1.75 -12.20
C SER A 289 -9.46 2.32 -12.37
N SER A 290 -9.69 3.51 -11.85
CA SER A 290 -10.91 4.27 -12.08
C SER A 290 -10.59 5.70 -12.50
N THR A 291 -11.13 6.12 -13.64
CA THR A 291 -11.02 7.47 -14.21
C THR A 291 -12.31 8.27 -14.03
N ASP A 292 -13.25 7.78 -13.22
CA ASP A 292 -14.56 8.38 -12.99
C ASP A 292 -14.87 8.60 -11.49
N LEU A 293 -13.80 8.70 -10.69
CA LEU A 293 -13.83 8.84 -9.23
C LEU A 293 -14.65 7.71 -8.60
N GLY A 294 -14.23 6.46 -8.84
CA GLY A 294 -14.73 5.28 -8.14
C GLY A 294 -16.17 4.90 -8.45
N LYS A 295 -16.80 5.47 -9.50
CA LYS A 295 -18.13 5.04 -9.95
C LYS A 295 -18.06 3.70 -10.67
N SER A 296 -16.99 3.49 -11.42
CA SER A 296 -16.66 2.21 -12.04
C SER A 296 -15.16 1.97 -12.05
N PHE A 297 -14.78 0.70 -12.17
CA PHE A 297 -13.40 0.24 -12.21
C PHE A 297 -13.15 -0.51 -13.52
N SER A 298 -11.95 -0.35 -14.07
CA SER A 298 -11.52 -1.03 -15.28
C SER A 298 -11.45 -2.54 -15.09
N PRO A 299 -11.54 -3.34 -16.17
CA PRO A 299 -11.34 -4.79 -16.08
C PRO A 299 -10.06 -5.14 -15.34
N ASN A 300 -10.11 -6.14 -14.46
CA ASN A 300 -8.98 -6.47 -13.61
C ASN A 300 -7.81 -7.02 -14.46
N VAL A 301 -6.63 -6.41 -14.33
CA VAL A 301 -5.41 -6.76 -15.06
C VAL A 301 -4.53 -7.66 -14.19
N LYS A 302 -4.12 -8.81 -14.71
CA LYS A 302 -3.19 -9.72 -14.03
C LYS A 302 -1.75 -9.29 -14.31
N ILE A 303 -0.98 -8.99 -13.26
CA ILE A 303 0.36 -8.38 -13.41
C ILE A 303 1.41 -9.39 -13.90
N ASN A 304 1.45 -10.57 -13.28
CA ASN A 304 2.43 -11.60 -13.60
C ASN A 304 1.70 -12.95 -13.71
N PRO A 305 1.35 -13.40 -14.93
CA PRO A 305 0.60 -14.64 -15.15
C PRO A 305 1.50 -15.88 -15.02
N ASN A 306 2.01 -16.14 -13.82
CA ASN A 306 2.74 -17.37 -13.50
C ASN A 306 1.92 -18.23 -12.51
N PRO A 307 1.34 -19.36 -12.95
CA PRO A 307 0.48 -20.19 -12.10
C PRO A 307 1.24 -21.03 -11.07
N GLU A 308 2.57 -21.16 -11.18
CA GLU A 308 3.39 -22.00 -10.29
C GLU A 308 3.93 -21.22 -9.07
N ILE A 309 3.68 -19.92 -9.01
CA ILE A 309 4.25 -19.03 -8.00
C ILE A 309 3.12 -18.33 -7.25
N HIS A 310 3.13 -18.44 -5.93
CA HIS A 310 2.23 -17.63 -5.09
C HIS A 310 2.67 -16.18 -5.12
N GLN A 311 1.74 -15.26 -5.29
CA GLN A 311 2.00 -13.83 -5.31
C GLN A 311 1.11 -13.12 -4.30
N THR A 312 1.72 -12.28 -3.46
CA THR A 312 1.03 -11.64 -2.34
C THR A 312 1.69 -10.31 -1.95
N MET A 313 1.08 -9.59 -1.01
CA MET A 313 1.54 -8.31 -0.47
C MET A 313 1.96 -7.29 -1.55
N PRO A 314 1.11 -7.00 -2.55
CA PRO A 314 1.44 -5.98 -3.52
C PRO A 314 1.41 -4.60 -2.89
N PHE A 315 2.37 -3.77 -3.25
CA PHE A 315 2.45 -2.37 -2.88
C PHE A 315 2.73 -1.53 -4.12
N MET A 316 2.09 -0.38 -4.23
CA MET A 316 2.29 0.53 -5.35
C MET A 316 2.83 1.90 -4.92
N ALA A 317 3.57 2.51 -5.83
CA ALA A 317 3.89 3.93 -5.82
C ALA A 317 3.63 4.51 -7.20
N ILE A 318 3.26 5.79 -7.26
CA ILE A 318 3.03 6.51 -8.52
C ILE A 318 4.11 7.58 -8.64
N ASP A 319 4.78 7.66 -9.78
CA ASP A 319 5.80 8.68 -10.02
C ASP A 319 5.19 10.04 -10.41
N THR A 320 6.04 11.02 -10.71
CA THR A 320 5.59 12.36 -11.11
C THR A 320 4.99 12.43 -12.52
N ASN A 321 5.19 11.41 -13.35
CA ASN A 321 4.61 11.30 -14.69
C ASN A 321 3.24 10.60 -14.65
N GLY A 322 2.86 10.01 -13.52
CA GLY A 322 1.67 9.17 -13.40
C GLY A 322 1.94 7.70 -13.71
N ASP A 323 3.20 7.31 -13.90
CA ASP A 323 3.60 5.93 -14.11
C ASP A 323 3.45 5.14 -12.81
N ILE A 324 2.96 3.91 -12.94
CA ILE A 324 2.60 3.03 -11.83
C ILE A 324 3.75 2.07 -11.59
N HIS A 325 4.25 2.00 -10.37
CA HIS A 325 5.34 1.11 -9.97
C HIS A 325 4.83 0.13 -8.92
N LEU A 326 4.92 -1.17 -9.22
CA LEU A 326 4.43 -2.24 -8.36
C LEU A 326 5.58 -3.09 -7.85
N VAL A 327 5.53 -3.39 -6.55
CA VAL A 327 6.35 -4.43 -5.92
C VAL A 327 5.46 -5.44 -5.23
N TRP A 328 5.85 -6.70 -5.21
CA TRP A 328 5.10 -7.76 -4.53
C TRP A 328 5.98 -8.93 -4.14
N GLU A 329 5.51 -9.75 -3.22
CA GLU A 329 6.19 -10.99 -2.83
C GLU A 329 5.85 -12.11 -3.82
N THR A 330 6.85 -12.92 -4.14
CA THR A 330 6.69 -14.20 -4.83
C THR A 330 7.21 -15.33 -3.96
N HIS A 331 6.40 -16.37 -3.76
CA HIS A 331 6.81 -17.58 -3.04
C HIS A 331 6.74 -18.77 -4.00
N SER A 332 7.87 -19.44 -4.21
CA SER A 332 7.98 -20.73 -4.90
C SER A 332 8.46 -21.81 -3.95
N SER A 333 8.66 -23.03 -4.44
CA SER A 333 9.26 -24.13 -3.67
C SER A 333 10.67 -23.81 -3.15
N ASP A 334 11.41 -22.99 -3.88
CA ASP A 334 12.86 -22.83 -3.69
C ASP A 334 13.28 -21.40 -3.34
N ALA A 335 12.39 -20.41 -3.51
CA ALA A 335 12.74 -19.01 -3.31
C ALA A 335 11.55 -18.16 -2.84
N GLN A 336 11.88 -17.12 -2.09
CA GLN A 336 10.99 -16.01 -1.77
C GLN A 336 11.64 -14.70 -2.20
N ASN A 337 11.05 -14.00 -3.17
CA ASN A 337 11.63 -12.79 -3.76
C ASN A 337 10.65 -11.64 -3.73
N ILE A 338 11.17 -10.40 -3.78
CA ILE A 338 10.38 -9.22 -4.12
C ILE A 338 10.54 -8.97 -5.61
N GLN A 339 9.42 -8.97 -6.33
CA GLN A 339 9.34 -8.65 -7.74
C GLN A 339 8.99 -7.19 -7.95
N TYR A 340 9.25 -6.71 -9.17
CA TYR A 340 8.94 -5.38 -9.64
C TYR A 340 8.37 -5.41 -11.06
N ALA A 341 7.39 -4.55 -11.33
CA ALA A 341 6.89 -4.22 -12.66
C ALA A 341 6.36 -2.78 -12.65
N TYR A 342 6.26 -2.17 -13.82
CA TYR A 342 5.74 -0.82 -13.97
C TYR A 342 4.75 -0.73 -15.13
N SER A 343 3.92 0.31 -15.13
CA SER A 343 3.01 0.67 -16.22
C SER A 343 3.12 2.16 -16.51
N ASN A 344 3.17 2.51 -17.79
CA ASN A 344 3.16 3.89 -18.29
C ASN A 344 1.92 4.17 -19.18
N ASP A 345 0.88 3.36 -19.02
CA ASP A 345 -0.36 3.42 -19.80
C ASP A 345 -1.61 3.36 -18.90
N ASN A 346 -1.53 3.94 -17.70
CA ASN A 346 -2.59 3.94 -16.68
C ASN A 346 -3.01 2.53 -16.21
N GLY A 347 -2.07 1.58 -16.25
CA GLY A 347 -2.25 0.21 -15.80
C GLY A 347 -3.01 -0.68 -16.79
N ASN A 348 -3.12 -0.28 -18.06
CA ASN A 348 -3.68 -1.14 -19.11
C ASN A 348 -2.76 -2.34 -19.38
N THR A 349 -1.44 -2.11 -19.36
CA THR A 349 -0.42 -3.15 -19.44
C THR A 349 0.71 -2.87 -18.47
N PHE A 350 1.44 -3.93 -18.10
CA PHE A 350 2.61 -3.84 -17.24
C PHE A 350 3.83 -4.43 -17.93
N SER A 351 5.00 -3.90 -17.60
CA SER A 351 6.28 -4.45 -18.01
C SER A 351 6.45 -5.88 -17.50
N LYS A 352 7.37 -6.63 -18.10
CA LYS A 352 7.68 -7.98 -17.62
C LYS A 352 8.19 -7.91 -16.19
N ALA A 353 7.61 -8.72 -15.29
CA ALA A 353 8.07 -8.85 -13.92
C ALA A 353 9.55 -9.20 -13.82
N GLN A 354 10.26 -8.52 -12.92
CA GLN A 354 11.69 -8.70 -12.66
C GLN A 354 11.94 -8.85 -11.15
N ALA A 355 12.83 -9.76 -10.77
CA ALA A 355 13.21 -9.92 -9.38
C ALA A 355 14.10 -8.75 -8.95
N LEU A 356 13.62 -7.98 -7.98
CA LEU A 356 14.32 -6.80 -7.44
C LEU A 356 15.15 -7.15 -6.20
N VAL A 357 14.62 -8.04 -5.35
CA VAL A 357 15.32 -8.60 -4.19
C VAL A 357 15.18 -10.11 -4.19
N ASN A 358 16.32 -10.82 -4.20
CA ASN A 358 16.37 -12.28 -4.16
C ASN A 358 16.55 -12.82 -2.74
N SER A 359 16.17 -14.07 -2.52
CA SER A 359 16.35 -14.79 -1.24
C SER A 359 17.80 -15.18 -0.88
N ASP A 360 18.80 -14.77 -1.68
CA ASP A 360 20.21 -15.17 -1.45
C ASP A 360 20.74 -14.70 -0.08
N ASN A 361 20.16 -13.65 0.50
CA ASN A 361 20.59 -13.05 1.76
C ASN A 361 19.48 -12.96 2.82
N GLY A 362 18.43 -13.78 2.72
CA GLY A 362 17.31 -13.76 3.67
C GLY A 362 15.99 -14.19 3.03
N THR A 363 14.89 -13.97 3.75
CA THR A 363 13.54 -14.22 3.26
C THR A 363 12.79 -12.89 3.18
N PRO A 364 12.97 -12.13 2.09
CA PRO A 364 12.43 -10.78 1.97
C PRO A 364 10.91 -10.80 1.94
N ARG A 365 10.29 -9.94 2.75
CA ARG A 365 8.83 -9.83 2.88
C ARG A 365 8.40 -8.42 3.26
N MET A 366 7.09 -8.18 3.18
CA MET A 366 6.43 -6.92 3.52
C MET A 366 7.05 -5.74 2.78
N PRO A 367 7.10 -5.76 1.43
CA PRO A 367 7.63 -4.62 0.68
C PRO A 367 6.78 -3.38 0.91
N VAL A 368 7.41 -2.21 0.99
CA VAL A 368 6.80 -0.88 0.83
C VAL A 368 7.66 -0.10 -0.14
N LEU A 369 7.01 0.57 -1.08
CA LEU A 369 7.66 1.38 -2.10
C LEU A 369 7.16 2.82 -1.99
N VAL A 370 8.07 3.78 -2.08
CA VAL A 370 7.75 5.19 -2.31
C VAL A 370 8.60 5.75 -3.44
N THR A 371 8.09 6.78 -4.08
CA THR A 371 8.77 7.60 -5.08
C THR A 371 9.00 9.00 -4.54
N THR A 372 10.02 9.69 -5.04
CA THR A 372 10.25 11.12 -4.80
C THR A 372 9.97 11.92 -6.06
N PRO A 373 9.78 13.25 -5.96
CA PRO A 373 9.63 14.13 -7.12
C PRO A 373 10.83 14.15 -8.07
N ASN A 374 11.98 13.64 -7.63
CA ASN A 374 13.20 13.56 -8.44
C ASN A 374 13.37 12.17 -9.11
N ASN A 375 12.28 11.38 -9.18
CA ASN A 375 12.27 10.00 -9.69
C ASN A 375 13.26 9.09 -8.97
N GLU A 376 13.43 9.30 -7.66
CA GLU A 376 14.12 8.34 -6.80
C GLU A 376 13.09 7.36 -6.23
N PHE A 377 13.44 6.09 -6.25
CA PHE A 377 12.62 5.00 -5.76
C PHE A 377 13.25 4.45 -4.50
N VAL A 378 12.43 4.23 -3.48
CA VAL A 378 12.88 3.67 -2.20
C VAL A 378 11.99 2.51 -1.82
N LEU A 379 12.58 1.31 -1.84
CA LEU A 379 11.96 0.08 -1.40
C LEU A 379 12.46 -0.25 0.01
N ALA A 380 11.54 -0.46 0.96
CA ALA A 380 11.84 -1.09 2.24
C ALA A 380 11.23 -2.49 2.33
N TRP A 381 11.93 -3.41 2.95
CA TRP A 381 11.44 -4.75 3.29
C TRP A 381 12.04 -5.23 4.60
N ILE A 382 11.57 -6.35 5.10
CA ILE A 382 12.12 -7.02 6.28
C ILE A 382 12.51 -8.46 5.96
N ASP A 383 13.41 -9.02 6.77
CA ASP A 383 13.66 -10.46 6.85
C ASP A 383 13.90 -10.88 8.32
N THR A 384 14.64 -11.96 8.56
CA THR A 384 14.95 -12.45 9.92
C THR A 384 16.04 -11.65 10.62
N SER A 385 16.83 -10.86 9.90
CA SER A 385 17.94 -10.05 10.40
C SER A 385 17.52 -8.64 10.79
N GLY A 386 16.49 -8.10 10.13
CA GLY A 386 15.95 -6.78 10.40
C GLY A 386 15.21 -6.21 9.21
N ALA A 387 15.20 -4.88 9.11
CA ALA A 387 14.71 -4.17 7.95
C ALA A 387 15.84 -3.72 7.04
N HIS A 388 15.52 -3.56 5.76
CA HIS A 388 16.44 -3.17 4.71
C HIS A 388 15.79 -2.14 3.81
N VAL A 389 16.60 -1.22 3.31
CA VAL A 389 16.19 -0.21 2.34
C VAL A 389 17.10 -0.29 1.13
N LEU A 390 16.51 -0.30 -0.05
CA LEU A 390 17.16 -0.22 -1.34
C LEU A 390 16.64 1.04 -2.05
N SER A 391 17.55 1.81 -2.64
CA SER A 391 17.15 2.92 -3.51
C SER A 391 17.85 2.91 -4.87
N TRP A 392 17.12 3.43 -5.86
CA TRP A 392 17.56 3.59 -7.24
C TRP A 392 16.89 4.81 -7.89
N MET A 393 17.34 5.15 -9.09
CA MET A 393 16.74 6.18 -9.95
C MET A 393 16.36 5.53 -11.27
N GLU A 394 15.27 5.98 -11.90
CA GLU A 394 14.91 5.59 -13.27
C GLU A 394 15.07 6.73 -14.28
#